data_AF-A0A972F486-F1
#
_entry.id   AF-A0A972F486-F1
#
_cell.length_a   1.000
_cell.length_b   1.000
_cell.length_c   1.000
_cell.angle_alpha   90.00
_cell.angle_beta   90.00
_cell.angle_gamma   90.00
#
_symmetry.space_group_name_H-M   'P 1'
#
loop_
_entity.id
_entity.type
_entity.pdbx_description
1 polymer ?
#
loop_
_entity_poly.entity_id
_entity_poly.type
_entity_poly.pdbx_seq_one_letter_code
_entity_poly.pdbx_strand_id
1 'polypeptide(L)'
;MSVSRYLDDLQARGIYCFSGADAVQALGSGVIAVRAALRRLRHKGEIAMPFRGFYVIVPPEFRNLGCLPANHFIPSLMSHLEMPYYAGLLTAAEHHGAAHHRPQAFQVVVVQNRPGLTCGGVRVEFIARKNAEAVPTQDFKTPRGYLKVSTPEATAFDLIGYPHHAGGLDNTATVLAELAESLDAQKLAAIADLSPIAWSQRLGFLLDSIGEGGLAEGLAGYLQSKDPVPVPLSPSLPWKGVQQDRRWRVLVNETVEPEV
;
A
#
# COMPACT_ATOMS: atom_id res chain seq x y z
N MET A 1 -22.25 3.68 -31.79
CA MET A 1 -22.76 3.71 -30.38
C MET A 1 -22.59 5.13 -29.84
N SER A 2 -23.40 5.59 -28.87
CA SER A 2 -23.18 6.90 -28.20
C SER A 2 -22.34 6.73 -26.93
N VAL A 3 -21.63 7.78 -26.49
CA VAL A 3 -20.71 7.66 -25.35
C VAL A 3 -21.42 7.48 -24.01
N SER A 4 -22.62 8.07 -23.83
CA SER A 4 -23.46 7.75 -22.65
C SER A 4 -23.76 6.26 -22.64
N ARG A 5 -24.38 5.75 -23.72
CA ARG A 5 -24.77 4.34 -23.82
C ARG A 5 -23.58 3.39 -23.62
N TYR A 6 -22.39 3.74 -24.09
CA TYR A 6 -21.18 2.96 -23.80
C TYR A 6 -20.85 2.89 -22.29
N LEU A 7 -20.97 3.99 -21.54
CA LEU A 7 -20.79 3.98 -20.09
C LEU A 7 -21.95 3.28 -19.37
N ASP A 8 -23.17 3.40 -19.87
CA ASP A 8 -24.36 2.74 -19.33
C ASP A 8 -24.24 1.20 -19.53
N ASP A 9 -23.87 0.76 -20.74
CA ASP A 9 -23.58 -0.63 -21.11
C ASP A 9 -22.34 -1.20 -20.38
N LEU A 10 -21.42 -0.37 -19.86
CA LEU A 10 -20.32 -0.79 -18.97
C LEU A 10 -20.80 -0.98 -17.52
N GLN A 11 -21.48 0.02 -16.96
CA GLN A 11 -21.99 -0.01 -15.58
C GLN A 11 -23.01 -1.14 -15.36
N ALA A 12 -23.85 -1.44 -16.35
CA ALA A 12 -24.78 -2.56 -16.32
C ALA A 12 -24.09 -3.94 -16.23
N ARG A 13 -22.79 -4.03 -16.56
CA ARG A 13 -21.94 -5.22 -16.39
C ARG A 13 -21.03 -5.14 -15.16
N GLY A 14 -21.21 -4.13 -14.29
CA GLY A 14 -20.35 -3.87 -13.14
C GLY A 14 -18.96 -3.33 -13.49
N ILE A 15 -18.73 -2.91 -14.75
CA ILE A 15 -17.44 -2.41 -15.21
C ILE A 15 -17.39 -0.89 -15.05
N TYR A 16 -16.46 -0.40 -14.23
CA TYR A 16 -16.30 1.04 -13.97
C TYR A 16 -14.91 1.59 -14.37
N CYS A 17 -14.03 0.76 -14.91
CA CYS A 17 -12.72 1.15 -15.43
C CYS A 17 -12.62 0.78 -16.92
N PHE A 18 -12.04 1.65 -17.76
CA PHE A 18 -11.83 1.38 -19.18
C PHE A 18 -10.66 2.20 -19.74
N SER A 19 -10.02 1.71 -20.79
CA SER A 19 -8.98 2.43 -21.51
C SER A 19 -9.56 3.32 -22.63
N GLY A 20 -8.82 4.35 -23.00
CA GLY A 20 -9.12 5.20 -24.15
C GLY A 20 -9.08 4.47 -25.50
N ALA A 21 -8.46 3.29 -25.58
CA ALA A 21 -8.49 2.43 -26.75
C ALA A 21 -9.81 1.64 -26.83
N ASP A 22 -10.25 1.06 -25.70
CA ASP A 22 -11.51 0.32 -25.57
C ASP A 22 -12.69 1.20 -26.01
N ALA A 23 -12.69 2.46 -25.56
CA ALA A 23 -13.68 3.45 -25.94
C ALA A 23 -13.63 3.79 -27.45
N VAL A 24 -12.46 3.81 -28.08
CA VAL A 24 -12.34 4.00 -29.54
C VAL A 24 -12.91 2.80 -30.30
N GLN A 25 -12.56 1.59 -29.87
CA GLN A 25 -13.01 0.34 -30.46
C GLN A 25 -14.54 0.17 -30.35
N ALA A 26 -15.11 0.33 -29.14
CA ALA A 26 -16.53 0.15 -28.89
C ALA A 26 -17.43 1.23 -29.53
N LEU A 27 -16.93 2.46 -29.67
CA LEU A 27 -17.68 3.55 -30.31
C LEU A 27 -17.60 3.53 -31.84
N GLY A 28 -16.69 2.76 -32.43
CA GLY A 28 -16.45 2.72 -33.89
C GLY A 28 -16.12 4.09 -34.47
N SER A 29 -15.49 4.96 -33.68
CA SER A 29 -15.39 6.40 -33.92
C SER A 29 -13.95 6.89 -33.90
N GLY A 30 -13.61 7.84 -34.78
CA GLY A 30 -12.25 8.36 -34.89
C GLY A 30 -11.69 8.92 -33.57
N VAL A 31 -10.42 8.64 -33.30
CA VAL A 31 -9.72 8.90 -32.02
C VAL A 31 -9.92 10.34 -31.51
N ILE A 32 -9.94 11.34 -32.41
CA ILE A 32 -10.15 12.75 -32.07
C ILE A 32 -11.56 12.98 -31.50
N ALA A 33 -12.59 12.41 -32.11
CA ALA A 33 -13.98 12.55 -31.68
C ALA A 33 -14.21 11.88 -30.31
N VAL A 34 -13.63 10.70 -30.09
CA VAL A 34 -13.71 9.98 -28.80
C VAL A 34 -12.98 10.75 -27.70
N ARG A 35 -11.75 11.22 -27.93
CA ARG A 35 -11.02 12.08 -26.99
C ARG A 35 -11.79 13.36 -26.65
N ALA A 36 -12.43 13.99 -27.66
CA ALA A 36 -13.26 15.18 -27.44
C ALA A 36 -14.52 14.87 -26.61
N ALA A 37 -15.14 13.70 -26.80
CA ALA A 37 -16.28 13.27 -26.00
C ALA A 37 -15.89 12.95 -24.55
N LEU A 38 -14.86 12.14 -24.32
CA LEU A 38 -14.34 11.83 -22.98
C LEU A 38 -13.92 13.11 -22.23
N ARG A 39 -13.34 14.11 -22.92
CA ARG A 39 -13.06 15.43 -22.33
C ARG A 39 -14.32 16.16 -21.85
N ARG A 40 -15.44 16.09 -22.59
CA ARG A 40 -16.73 16.66 -22.15
C ARG A 40 -17.28 15.92 -20.93
N LEU A 41 -17.26 14.59 -20.92
CA LEU A 41 -17.76 13.80 -19.80
C LEU A 41 -16.95 14.06 -18.52
N ARG A 42 -15.62 14.18 -18.63
CA ARG A 42 -14.75 14.56 -17.51
C ARG A 42 -15.02 15.97 -16.98
N HIS A 43 -15.35 16.93 -17.85
CA HIS A 43 -15.71 18.29 -17.42
C HIS A 43 -17.04 18.32 -16.64
N LYS A 44 -17.98 17.41 -16.95
CA LYS A 44 -19.20 17.20 -16.17
C LYS A 44 -19.02 16.34 -14.90
N GLY A 45 -17.82 15.83 -14.63
CA GLY A 45 -17.59 14.85 -13.55
C GLY A 45 -18.27 13.48 -13.77
N GLU A 46 -18.66 13.13 -14.99
CA GLU A 46 -19.25 11.81 -15.30
C GLU A 46 -18.19 10.70 -15.35
N ILE A 47 -16.95 11.05 -15.70
CA ILE A 47 -15.77 10.18 -15.63
C ILE A 47 -14.59 10.94 -15.03
N ALA A 48 -13.64 10.22 -14.44
CA ALA A 48 -12.32 10.74 -14.07
C ALA A 48 -11.22 9.96 -14.80
N MET A 49 -9.97 10.39 -14.65
CA MET A 49 -8.83 9.86 -15.40
C MET A 49 -7.59 9.82 -14.48
N PRO A 50 -7.51 8.86 -13.53
CA PRO A 50 -6.42 8.80 -12.54
C PRO A 50 -5.06 8.53 -13.18
N PHE A 51 -5.01 7.94 -14.39
CA PHE A 51 -3.80 7.81 -15.18
C PHE A 51 -4.07 8.12 -16.66
N ARG A 52 -3.04 8.59 -17.39
CA ARG A 52 -3.19 9.07 -18.77
C ARG A 52 -3.66 7.95 -19.70
N GLY A 53 -4.92 8.03 -20.13
CA GLY A 53 -5.53 7.05 -21.04
C GLY A 53 -6.32 5.95 -20.34
N PHE A 54 -6.28 5.89 -19.01
CA PHE A 54 -7.13 5.03 -18.18
C PHE A 54 -8.22 5.89 -17.53
N TYR A 55 -9.48 5.49 -17.69
CA TYR A 55 -10.64 6.23 -17.23
C TYR A 55 -11.42 5.42 -16.20
N VAL A 56 -11.97 6.13 -15.22
CA VAL A 56 -12.94 5.58 -14.28
C VAL A 56 -14.28 6.26 -14.48
N ILE A 57 -15.36 5.50 -14.49
CA ILE A 57 -16.72 6.03 -14.42
C ILE A 57 -16.94 6.53 -13.00
N VAL A 58 -17.54 7.72 -12.84
CA VAL A 58 -17.83 8.32 -11.53
C VAL A 58 -19.34 8.32 -11.32
N PRO A 59 -19.90 7.34 -10.59
CA PRO A 59 -21.29 7.33 -10.16
C PRO A 59 -21.70 8.58 -9.35
N PRO A 60 -23.01 8.87 -9.22
CA PRO A 60 -23.52 10.00 -8.45
C PRO A 60 -22.95 10.10 -7.02
N GLU A 61 -22.85 8.97 -6.31
CA GLU A 61 -22.35 8.91 -4.93
C GLU A 61 -20.87 9.31 -4.78
N PHE A 62 -20.10 9.28 -5.87
CA PHE A 62 -18.69 9.68 -5.90
C PHE A 62 -18.43 11.03 -6.59
N ARG A 63 -19.48 11.78 -6.97
CA ARG A 63 -19.34 13.11 -7.61
C ARG A 63 -18.54 14.10 -6.76
N ASN A 64 -18.82 14.18 -5.45
CA ASN A 64 -18.12 15.08 -4.54
C ASN A 64 -16.65 14.69 -4.33
N LEU A 65 -16.33 13.39 -4.44
CA LEU A 65 -14.95 12.89 -4.40
C LEU A 65 -14.21 13.14 -5.72
N GLY A 66 -14.93 13.37 -6.82
CA GLY A 66 -14.38 13.66 -8.16
C GLY A 66 -13.69 12.46 -8.84
N CYS A 67 -13.71 11.29 -8.23
CA CYS A 67 -13.11 10.04 -8.69
C CYS A 67 -13.69 8.85 -7.91
N LEU A 68 -13.45 7.62 -8.35
CA LEU A 68 -13.73 6.43 -7.52
C LEU A 68 -12.71 6.34 -6.37
N PRO A 69 -13.09 5.79 -5.19
CA PRO A 69 -12.15 5.37 -4.16
C PRO A 69 -11.02 4.48 -4.70
N ALA A 70 -9.82 4.58 -4.13
CA ALA A 70 -8.64 3.91 -4.67
C ALA A 70 -8.79 2.38 -4.75
N ASN A 71 -9.30 1.74 -3.69
CA ASN A 71 -9.62 0.30 -3.66
C ASN A 71 -10.65 -0.15 -4.72
N HIS A 72 -11.40 0.77 -5.36
CA HIS A 72 -12.33 0.47 -6.44
C HIS A 72 -11.68 0.52 -7.85
N PHE A 73 -10.51 1.16 -8.02
CA PHE A 73 -9.86 1.27 -9.33
C PHE A 73 -8.41 0.79 -9.40
N ILE A 74 -7.68 0.71 -8.27
CA ILE A 74 -6.28 0.28 -8.25
C ILE A 74 -6.08 -1.12 -8.85
N PRO A 75 -6.90 -2.16 -8.57
CA PRO A 75 -6.74 -3.46 -9.22
C PRO A 75 -6.83 -3.38 -10.75
N SER A 76 -7.78 -2.59 -11.28
CA SER A 76 -7.93 -2.36 -12.72
C SER A 76 -6.80 -1.52 -13.32
N LEU A 77 -6.29 -0.53 -12.58
CA LEU A 77 -5.18 0.32 -13.04
C LEU A 77 -3.86 -0.44 -13.07
N MET A 78 -3.59 -1.28 -12.06
CA MET A 78 -2.37 -2.09 -12.00
C MET A 78 -2.39 -3.18 -13.09
N SER A 79 -3.55 -3.81 -13.33
CA SER A 79 -3.76 -4.70 -14.47
C SER A 79 -3.55 -3.98 -15.82
N HIS A 80 -4.09 -2.76 -16.00
CA HIS A 80 -3.87 -1.96 -17.21
C HIS A 80 -2.41 -1.52 -17.43
N LEU A 81 -1.62 -1.46 -16.36
CA LEU A 81 -0.19 -1.16 -16.39
C LEU A 81 0.70 -2.41 -16.47
N GLU A 82 0.10 -3.60 -16.50
CA GLU A 82 0.79 -4.91 -16.41
C GLU A 82 1.77 -4.97 -15.22
N MET A 83 1.41 -4.31 -14.12
CA MET A 83 2.30 -4.02 -12.99
C MET A 83 1.89 -4.81 -11.73
N PRO A 84 2.70 -5.78 -11.28
CA PRO A 84 2.49 -6.43 -10.00
C PRO A 84 2.56 -5.45 -8.83
N TYR A 85 1.64 -5.64 -7.88
CA TYR A 85 1.40 -4.68 -6.80
C TYR A 85 0.77 -5.37 -5.58
N TYR A 86 0.79 -4.67 -4.45
CA TYR A 86 -0.15 -4.87 -3.36
C TYR A 86 -0.43 -3.55 -2.62
N ALA A 87 -1.58 -3.42 -1.95
CA ALA A 87 -1.79 -2.35 -0.99
C ALA A 87 -1.05 -2.68 0.31
N GLY A 88 -0.21 -1.75 0.78
CA GLY A 88 0.78 -1.98 1.84
C GLY A 88 0.78 -0.89 2.91
N LEU A 89 1.74 -0.97 3.84
CA LEU A 89 1.96 0.02 4.90
C LEU A 89 0.65 0.34 5.65
N LEU A 90 0.34 1.63 5.89
CA LEU A 90 -0.84 2.06 6.66
C LEU A 90 -2.16 1.68 5.98
N THR A 91 -2.17 1.51 4.64
CA THR A 91 -3.36 1.04 3.91
C THR A 91 -3.61 -0.45 4.08
N ALA A 92 -2.56 -1.27 4.22
CA ALA A 92 -2.73 -2.66 4.62
C ALA A 92 -3.16 -2.77 6.09
N ALA A 93 -2.57 -1.95 6.96
CA ALA A 93 -2.92 -1.90 8.37
C ALA A 93 -4.40 -1.48 8.59
N GLU A 94 -4.91 -0.45 7.88
CA GLU A 94 -6.35 -0.10 7.82
C GLU A 94 -7.24 -1.28 7.40
N HIS A 95 -6.75 -2.12 6.47
CA HIS A 95 -7.47 -3.32 6.03
C HIS A 95 -7.45 -4.47 7.04
N HIS A 96 -6.41 -4.58 7.88
CA HIS A 96 -6.37 -5.56 8.99
C HIS A 96 -7.07 -5.06 10.26
N GLY A 97 -7.49 -3.80 10.32
CA GLY A 97 -8.11 -3.16 11.48
C GLY A 97 -7.15 -2.37 12.38
N ALA A 98 -5.85 -2.43 12.09
CA ALA A 98 -4.79 -1.70 12.77
C ALA A 98 -4.53 -0.35 12.11
N ALA A 99 -5.39 0.64 12.39
CA ALA A 99 -5.16 2.01 11.93
C ALA A 99 -5.78 3.04 12.86
N HIS A 100 -5.06 3.33 13.95
CA HIS A 100 -5.31 4.41 14.91
C HIS A 100 -5.84 5.70 14.27
N HIS A 101 -5.25 6.08 13.14
CA HIS A 101 -5.68 7.17 12.29
C HIS A 101 -5.83 6.72 10.83
N ARG A 102 -6.85 7.26 10.15
CA ARG A 102 -7.11 6.93 8.74
C ARG A 102 -5.96 7.43 7.83
N PRO A 103 -5.40 6.59 6.94
CA PRO A 103 -4.38 7.00 5.97
C PRO A 103 -4.82 8.17 5.08
N GLN A 104 -3.97 9.21 4.96
CA GLN A 104 -4.25 10.38 4.10
C GLN A 104 -4.07 10.11 2.59
N ALA A 105 -3.44 9.00 2.24
CA ALA A 105 -3.27 8.50 0.89
C ALA A 105 -3.36 6.97 0.89
N PHE A 106 -3.86 6.41 -0.22
CA PHE A 106 -3.90 4.96 -0.41
C PHE A 106 -2.53 4.47 -0.88
N GLN A 107 -1.86 3.65 -0.07
CA GLN A 107 -0.46 3.25 -0.25
C GLN A 107 -0.36 1.91 -0.98
N VAL A 108 0.34 1.93 -2.11
CA VAL A 108 0.49 0.79 -3.02
C VAL A 108 1.96 0.50 -3.21
N VAL A 109 2.39 -0.70 -2.82
CA VAL A 109 3.74 -1.20 -3.09
C VAL A 109 3.77 -1.79 -4.50
N VAL A 110 4.81 -1.44 -5.27
CA VAL A 110 5.01 -1.82 -6.67
C VAL A 110 6.47 -2.20 -6.93
N VAL A 111 6.71 -3.00 -7.97
CA VAL A 111 8.06 -3.50 -8.31
C VAL A 111 9.09 -2.42 -8.71
N GLN A 112 8.63 -1.23 -9.11
CA GLN A 112 9.49 -0.15 -9.61
C GLN A 112 8.99 1.25 -9.22
N ASN A 113 9.92 2.21 -9.13
CA ASN A 113 9.62 3.62 -8.81
C ASN A 113 8.55 4.20 -9.75
N ARG A 114 7.54 4.86 -9.15
CA ARG A 114 6.43 5.51 -9.83
C ARG A 114 6.00 6.76 -9.06
N PRO A 115 5.71 7.91 -9.70
CA PRO A 115 5.14 9.05 -8.99
C PRO A 115 3.72 8.73 -8.51
N GLY A 116 3.38 9.20 -7.31
CA GLY A 116 2.00 9.19 -6.79
C GLY A 116 1.01 9.88 -7.74
N LEU A 117 -0.27 9.55 -7.62
CA LEU A 117 -1.34 10.15 -8.42
C LEU A 117 -2.45 10.75 -7.54
N THR A 118 -3.10 11.77 -8.08
CA THR A 118 -4.26 12.43 -7.46
C THR A 118 -5.42 12.44 -8.46
N CYS A 119 -6.60 12.04 -8.02
CA CYS A 119 -7.81 11.96 -8.82
C CYS A 119 -8.99 12.49 -8.01
N GLY A 120 -9.42 13.72 -8.30
CA GLY A 120 -10.34 14.44 -7.41
C GLY A 120 -9.72 14.60 -6.01
N GLY A 121 -10.46 14.20 -4.97
CA GLY A 121 -9.96 14.13 -3.60
C GLY A 121 -9.12 12.88 -3.28
N VAL A 122 -9.07 11.87 -4.16
CA VAL A 122 -8.32 10.62 -3.92
C VAL A 122 -6.84 10.83 -4.19
N ARG A 123 -6.01 10.50 -3.21
CA ARG A 123 -4.55 10.43 -3.32
C ARG A 123 -4.09 8.99 -3.26
N VAL A 124 -3.14 8.63 -4.13
CA VAL A 124 -2.50 7.31 -4.15
C VAL A 124 -0.99 7.52 -4.15
N GLU A 125 -0.32 6.86 -3.22
CA GLU A 125 1.14 6.83 -3.10
C GLU A 125 1.68 5.50 -3.61
N PHE A 126 2.78 5.54 -4.35
CA PHE A 126 3.45 4.33 -4.86
C PHE A 126 4.82 4.18 -4.20
N ILE A 127 5.00 3.10 -3.45
CA ILE A 127 6.24 2.75 -2.75
C ILE A 127 6.93 1.64 -3.55
N ALA A 128 8.24 1.76 -3.80
CA ALA A 128 8.96 0.79 -4.62
C ALA A 128 9.62 -0.31 -3.77
N ARG A 129 9.29 -1.57 -4.05
CA ARG A 129 9.92 -2.76 -3.47
C ARG A 129 10.27 -3.75 -4.59
N LYS A 130 11.57 -3.94 -4.87
CA LYS A 130 12.04 -4.74 -6.02
C LYS A 130 11.49 -6.17 -6.06
N ASN A 131 11.18 -6.76 -4.90
CA ASN A 131 10.62 -8.10 -4.76
C ASN A 131 9.13 -8.10 -4.36
N ALA A 132 8.36 -7.07 -4.71
CA ALA A 132 6.94 -6.96 -4.36
C ALA A 132 6.10 -8.19 -4.78
N GLU A 133 6.45 -8.84 -5.90
CA GLU A 133 5.83 -10.10 -6.37
C GLU A 133 6.01 -11.28 -5.40
N ALA A 134 7.08 -11.30 -4.62
CA ALA A 134 7.38 -12.37 -3.66
C ALA A 134 6.77 -12.11 -2.27
N VAL A 135 6.20 -10.92 -2.02
CA VAL A 135 5.60 -10.58 -0.73
C VAL A 135 4.25 -11.27 -0.57
N PRO A 136 3.99 -12.01 0.53
CA PRO A 136 2.71 -12.64 0.77
C PRO A 136 1.56 -11.62 0.84
N THR A 137 0.47 -11.94 0.15
CA THR A 137 -0.73 -11.11 0.06
C THR A 137 -1.99 -11.93 0.27
N GLN A 138 -3.06 -11.26 0.71
CA GLN A 138 -4.41 -11.80 0.82
C GLN A 138 -5.41 -10.96 0.01
N ASP A 139 -6.49 -11.60 -0.45
CA ASP A 139 -7.52 -10.97 -1.29
C ASP A 139 -8.63 -10.35 -0.43
N PHE A 140 -8.59 -9.03 -0.26
CA PHE A 140 -9.71 -8.30 0.34
C PHE A 140 -10.80 -8.03 -0.70
N LYS A 141 -12.04 -8.38 -0.38
CA LYS A 141 -13.20 -8.11 -1.22
C LYS A 141 -13.53 -6.62 -1.19
N THR A 142 -13.66 -6.00 -2.36
CA THR A 142 -14.12 -4.60 -2.51
C THR A 142 -15.46 -4.55 -3.23
N PRO A 143 -16.20 -3.43 -3.15
CA PRO A 143 -17.43 -3.22 -3.93
C PRO A 143 -17.28 -3.31 -5.47
N ARG A 144 -16.06 -3.47 -5.99
CA ARG A 144 -15.75 -3.55 -7.44
C ARG A 144 -14.75 -4.67 -7.80
N GLY A 145 -14.54 -5.65 -6.92
CA GLY A 145 -13.68 -6.82 -7.18
C GLY A 145 -12.92 -7.28 -5.96
N TYR A 146 -11.63 -7.58 -6.14
CA TYR A 146 -10.69 -7.93 -5.08
C TYR A 146 -9.47 -7.00 -5.11
N LEU A 147 -8.88 -6.78 -3.94
CA LEU A 147 -7.66 -6.01 -3.72
C LEU A 147 -6.62 -6.93 -3.08
N LYS A 148 -5.44 -7.05 -3.71
CA LYS A 148 -4.26 -7.61 -3.07
C LYS A 148 -3.78 -6.65 -1.98
N VAL A 149 -3.74 -7.13 -0.74
CA VAL A 149 -3.18 -6.44 0.43
C VAL A 149 -2.09 -7.34 1.00
N SER A 150 -0.96 -6.79 1.48
CA SER A 150 0.04 -7.62 2.17
C SER A 150 -0.54 -8.28 3.43
N THR A 151 -0.05 -9.47 3.81
CA THR A 151 -0.46 -10.11 5.08
C THR A 151 -0.05 -9.26 6.29
N PRO A 152 -0.61 -9.47 7.50
CA PRO A 152 -0.21 -8.73 8.69
C PRO A 152 1.31 -8.75 8.92
N GLU A 153 1.96 -9.89 8.71
CA GLU A 153 3.41 -10.05 8.90
C GLU A 153 4.21 -9.26 7.85
N ALA A 154 3.79 -9.29 6.59
CA ALA A 154 4.40 -8.49 5.53
C ALA A 154 4.15 -6.98 5.73
N THR A 155 3.00 -6.61 6.30
CA THR A 155 2.63 -5.25 6.69
C THR A 155 3.57 -4.72 7.76
N ALA A 156 3.82 -5.51 8.82
CA ALA A 156 4.78 -5.17 9.88
C ALA A 156 6.20 -4.93 9.33
N PHE A 157 6.65 -5.74 8.37
CA PHE A 157 7.91 -5.51 7.66
C PHE A 157 7.91 -4.23 6.81
N ASP A 158 6.81 -3.90 6.11
CA ASP A 158 6.73 -2.69 5.30
C ASP A 158 6.72 -1.41 6.16
N LEU A 159 6.02 -1.40 7.30
CA LEU A 159 6.02 -0.24 8.22
C LEU A 159 7.44 0.07 8.72
N ILE A 160 8.15 -0.96 9.20
CA ILE A 160 9.56 -0.88 9.65
C ILE A 160 10.53 -0.53 8.50
N GLY A 161 10.23 -0.99 7.29
CA GLY A 161 11.06 -0.74 6.10
C GLY A 161 10.92 0.67 5.55
N TYR A 162 9.76 1.29 5.74
CA TYR A 162 9.36 2.56 5.14
C TYR A 162 8.76 3.56 6.16
N PRO A 163 9.39 3.81 7.33
CA PRO A 163 8.76 4.55 8.44
C PRO A 163 8.37 5.99 8.08
N HIS A 164 9.09 6.64 7.15
CA HIS A 164 8.71 7.98 6.65
C HIS A 164 7.37 7.99 5.88
N HIS A 165 6.96 6.86 5.29
CA HIS A 165 5.63 6.68 4.70
C HIS A 165 4.60 6.19 5.75
N ALA A 166 5.07 5.64 6.88
CA ALA A 166 4.25 5.21 8.01
C ALA A 166 4.12 6.26 9.13
N GLY A 167 4.49 7.52 8.88
CA GLY A 167 4.31 8.65 9.82
C GLY A 167 5.42 8.85 10.86
N GLY A 168 6.50 8.05 10.84
CA GLY A 168 7.56 8.04 11.87
C GLY A 168 7.65 6.70 12.59
N LEU A 169 8.61 6.56 13.52
CA LEU A 169 8.72 5.34 14.33
C LEU A 169 7.63 5.24 15.41
N ASP A 170 7.17 6.37 15.96
CA ASP A 170 6.10 6.41 16.97
C ASP A 170 4.79 5.83 16.42
N ASN A 171 4.26 6.40 15.33
CA ASN A 171 3.08 5.86 14.65
C ASN A 171 3.31 4.44 14.08
N THR A 172 4.55 4.08 13.75
CA THR A 172 4.89 2.68 13.40
C THR A 172 4.71 1.75 14.60
N ALA A 173 5.13 2.15 15.80
CA ALA A 173 4.94 1.38 17.02
C ALA A 173 3.46 1.30 17.45
N THR A 174 2.71 2.41 17.36
CA THR A 174 1.25 2.42 17.57
C THR A 174 0.54 1.41 16.66
N VAL A 175 0.79 1.48 15.35
CA VAL A 175 0.17 0.58 14.37
C VAL A 175 0.65 -0.86 14.53
N LEU A 176 1.89 -1.09 14.96
CA LEU A 176 2.38 -2.45 15.27
C LEU A 176 1.70 -3.05 16.51
N ALA A 177 1.35 -2.24 17.52
CA ALA A 177 0.61 -2.71 18.69
C ALA A 177 -0.81 -3.14 18.32
N GLU A 178 -1.53 -2.33 17.53
CA GLU A 178 -2.85 -2.69 17.01
C GLU A 178 -2.79 -3.91 16.05
N LEU A 179 -1.71 -4.05 15.27
CA LEU A 179 -1.52 -5.15 14.32
C LEU A 179 -1.14 -6.48 14.99
N ALA A 180 -0.63 -6.44 16.23
CA ALA A 180 -0.14 -7.61 16.95
C ALA A 180 -1.21 -8.70 17.14
N GLU A 181 -2.47 -8.33 17.37
CA GLU A 181 -3.60 -9.27 17.46
C GLU A 181 -3.78 -10.14 16.20
N SER A 182 -3.26 -9.68 15.04
CA SER A 182 -3.34 -10.36 13.74
C SER A 182 -2.02 -11.01 13.28
N LEU A 183 -0.94 -10.91 14.06
CA LEU A 183 0.38 -11.45 13.69
C LEU A 183 0.56 -12.91 14.10
N ASP A 184 1.14 -13.71 13.21
CA ASP A 184 1.59 -15.07 13.49
C ASP A 184 3.12 -15.12 13.54
N ALA A 185 3.66 -15.45 14.72
CA ALA A 185 5.11 -15.51 14.97
C ALA A 185 5.87 -16.46 14.02
N GLN A 186 5.24 -17.56 13.58
CA GLN A 186 5.87 -18.52 12.68
C GLN A 186 5.87 -17.98 11.25
N LYS A 187 4.76 -17.39 10.77
CA LYS A 187 4.72 -16.73 9.46
C LYS A 187 5.68 -15.54 9.41
N LEU A 188 5.76 -14.75 10.48
CA LEU A 188 6.63 -13.58 10.57
C LEU A 188 8.11 -13.95 10.42
N ALA A 189 8.55 -15.02 11.07
CA ALA A 189 9.89 -15.56 10.89
C ALA A 189 10.11 -16.16 9.49
N ALA A 190 9.12 -16.89 8.95
CA ALA A 190 9.22 -17.54 7.65
C ALA A 190 9.39 -16.56 6.47
N ILE A 191 8.96 -15.30 6.61
CA ILE A 191 9.09 -14.27 5.57
C ILE A 191 10.30 -13.34 5.76
N ALA A 192 11.12 -13.53 6.80
CA ALA A 192 12.18 -12.59 7.17
C ALA A 192 13.28 -12.42 6.08
N ASP A 193 13.59 -13.47 5.32
CA ASP A 193 14.52 -13.44 4.17
C ASP A 193 13.97 -12.64 2.96
N LEU A 194 12.68 -12.25 2.94
CA LEU A 194 12.11 -11.38 1.90
C LEU A 194 12.42 -9.89 2.14
N SER A 195 13.03 -9.55 3.27
CA SER A 195 13.29 -8.18 3.72
C SER A 195 14.79 -7.99 4.05
N PRO A 196 15.35 -6.78 3.91
CA PRO A 196 16.69 -6.48 4.42
C PRO A 196 16.81 -6.85 5.91
N ILE A 197 17.91 -7.49 6.32
CA ILE A 197 18.07 -7.99 7.70
C ILE A 197 17.90 -6.91 8.78
N ALA A 198 18.29 -5.66 8.47
CA ALA A 198 18.07 -4.49 9.31
C ALA A 198 16.58 -4.24 9.66
N TRP A 199 15.64 -4.67 8.81
CA TRP A 199 14.20 -4.59 9.11
C TRP A 199 13.80 -5.65 10.15
N SER A 200 14.36 -6.87 10.08
CA SER A 200 14.12 -7.89 11.12
C SER A 200 14.69 -7.45 12.48
N GLN A 201 15.85 -6.78 12.48
CA GLN A 201 16.47 -6.20 13.67
C GLN A 201 15.56 -5.13 14.30
N ARG A 202 15.07 -4.17 13.52
CA ARG A 202 14.18 -3.10 14.03
C ARG A 202 12.79 -3.60 14.43
N LEU A 203 12.22 -4.53 13.66
CA LEU A 203 10.88 -5.09 13.93
C LEU A 203 10.87 -5.85 15.25
N GLY A 204 11.86 -6.72 15.48
CA GLY A 204 11.97 -7.43 16.76
C GLY A 204 12.21 -6.48 17.94
N PHE A 205 13.02 -5.44 17.75
CA PHE A 205 13.23 -4.41 18.78
C PHE A 205 11.95 -3.63 19.12
N LEU A 206 11.15 -3.21 18.11
CA LEU A 206 9.89 -2.52 18.40
C LEU A 206 8.84 -3.45 19.01
N LEU A 207 8.73 -4.70 18.56
CA LEU A 207 7.86 -5.71 19.16
C LEU A 207 8.21 -5.96 20.64
N ASP A 208 9.50 -6.09 20.98
CA ASP A 208 9.95 -6.14 22.38
C ASP A 208 9.55 -4.87 23.15
N SER A 209 9.69 -3.68 22.56
CA SER A 209 9.44 -2.40 23.23
C SER A 209 7.95 -2.14 23.54
N ILE A 210 7.03 -2.69 22.74
CA ILE A 210 5.59 -2.59 22.94
C ILE A 210 5.01 -3.77 23.77
N GLY A 211 5.86 -4.67 24.26
CA GLY A 211 5.46 -5.83 25.07
C GLY A 211 5.21 -7.12 24.28
N GLU A 212 5.17 -7.06 22.95
CA GLU A 212 4.84 -8.14 22.02
C GLU A 212 6.05 -9.00 21.59
N GLY A 213 7.09 -9.04 22.42
CA GLY A 213 8.34 -9.77 22.15
C GLY A 213 8.17 -11.27 21.86
N GLY A 214 7.06 -11.87 22.32
CA GLY A 214 6.71 -13.27 22.02
C GLY A 214 6.46 -13.53 20.53
N LEU A 215 5.96 -12.53 19.79
CA LEU A 215 5.83 -12.61 18.33
C LEU A 215 7.19 -12.58 17.61
N ALA A 216 8.21 -12.00 18.25
CA ALA A 216 9.51 -11.78 17.66
C ALA A 216 10.51 -12.95 17.87
N GLU A 217 10.22 -13.97 18.68
CA GLU A 217 11.18 -15.05 18.99
C GLU A 217 11.74 -15.76 17.75
N GLY A 218 10.90 -15.98 16.73
CA GLY A 218 11.34 -16.54 15.46
C GLY A 218 12.28 -15.62 14.68
N LEU A 219 12.11 -14.29 14.78
CA LEU A 219 13.06 -13.30 14.26
C LEU A 219 14.37 -13.31 15.06
N ALA A 220 14.34 -13.52 16.37
CA ALA A 220 15.56 -13.63 17.18
C ALA A 220 16.40 -14.84 16.75
N GLY A 221 15.78 -16.01 16.55
CA GLY A 221 16.44 -17.21 16.03
C GLY A 221 16.97 -17.02 14.60
N TYR A 222 16.19 -16.37 13.72
CA TYR A 222 16.62 -15.98 12.39
C TYR A 222 17.88 -15.10 12.42
N LEU A 223 17.89 -14.03 13.23
CA LEU A 223 19.04 -13.13 13.35
C LEU A 223 20.28 -13.83 13.91
N GLN A 224 20.13 -14.72 14.89
CA GLN A 224 21.24 -15.54 15.41
C GLN A 224 21.88 -16.39 14.30
N SER A 225 21.09 -16.95 13.37
CA SER A 225 21.61 -17.76 12.25
C SER A 225 22.38 -16.97 11.18
N LYS A 226 22.22 -15.63 11.14
CA LYS A 226 22.79 -14.74 10.11
C LYS A 226 23.94 -13.85 10.62
N ASP A 227 24.17 -13.82 11.94
CA ASP A 227 25.18 -13.01 12.66
C ASP A 227 25.32 -11.54 12.17
N PRO A 228 24.23 -10.75 12.09
CA PRO A 228 24.26 -9.42 11.48
C PRO A 228 25.07 -8.39 12.27
N VAL A 229 25.60 -7.40 11.56
CA VAL A 229 26.20 -6.21 12.18
C VAL A 229 25.14 -5.34 12.88
N PRO A 230 25.52 -4.54 13.90
CA PRO A 230 24.58 -3.61 14.52
C PRO A 230 24.10 -2.52 13.56
N VAL A 231 22.83 -2.13 13.65
CA VAL A 231 22.20 -1.09 12.82
C VAL A 231 21.53 -0.02 13.69
N PRO A 232 21.50 1.27 13.28
CA PRO A 232 20.70 2.27 13.99
C PRO A 232 19.20 1.94 13.89
N LEU A 233 18.45 2.23 14.96
CA LEU A 233 17.00 2.21 14.96
C LEU A 233 16.45 3.21 13.93
N SER A 234 16.94 4.45 14.00
CA SER A 234 16.63 5.54 13.07
C SER A 234 17.83 5.85 12.17
N PRO A 235 17.80 5.51 10.86
CA PRO A 235 18.91 5.78 9.94
C PRO A 235 19.23 7.27 9.73
N SER A 236 18.29 8.15 10.06
CA SER A 236 18.38 9.60 9.88
C SER A 236 19.09 10.32 11.04
N LEU A 237 19.19 9.71 12.22
CA LEU A 237 19.77 10.32 13.42
C LEU A 237 21.20 9.82 13.68
N PRO A 238 22.09 10.61 14.32
CA PRO A 238 23.44 10.16 14.68
C PRO A 238 23.44 8.94 15.62
N TRP A 239 24.37 8.00 15.43
CA TRP A 239 24.49 6.78 16.28
C TRP A 239 25.89 6.57 16.89
N LYS A 240 26.80 7.56 16.81
CA LYS A 240 28.16 7.42 17.36
C LYS A 240 28.14 7.40 18.89
N GLY A 241 28.51 6.28 19.49
CA GLY A 241 28.53 6.10 20.95
C GLY A 241 27.16 5.78 21.56
N VAL A 242 26.13 5.55 20.73
CA VAL A 242 24.81 5.12 21.18
C VAL A 242 24.86 3.68 21.71
N GLN A 243 24.07 3.41 22.75
CA GLN A 243 23.97 2.07 23.34
C GLN A 243 23.33 1.08 22.36
N GLN A 244 23.94 -0.09 22.26
CA GLN A 244 23.44 -1.22 21.49
C GLN A 244 22.51 -2.09 22.37
N ASP A 245 21.30 -2.36 21.90
CA ASP A 245 20.57 -3.57 22.31
C ASP A 245 21.28 -4.83 21.75
N ARG A 246 21.49 -5.81 22.61
CA ARG A 246 22.27 -7.02 22.28
C ARG A 246 21.45 -8.11 21.58
N ARG A 247 20.13 -8.16 21.81
CA ARG A 247 19.26 -9.20 21.24
C ARG A 247 19.05 -8.99 19.74
N TRP A 248 18.68 -7.76 19.38
CA TRP A 248 18.34 -7.32 18.03
C TRP A 248 19.53 -6.70 17.29
N ARG A 249 20.60 -6.36 18.03
CA ARG A 249 21.76 -5.62 17.49
C ARG A 249 21.32 -4.28 16.89
N VAL A 250 20.51 -3.54 17.66
CA VAL A 250 20.02 -2.21 17.29
C VAL A 250 20.73 -1.16 18.14
N LEU A 251 21.25 -0.11 17.51
CA LEU A 251 21.73 1.09 18.20
C LEU A 251 20.50 1.97 18.45
N VAL A 252 20.11 2.11 19.72
CA VAL A 252 18.86 2.78 20.11
C VAL A 252 19.07 4.30 20.12
N ASN A 253 19.02 4.90 18.92
CA ASN A 253 19.33 6.31 18.68
C ASN A 253 18.08 7.21 18.52
N GLU A 254 16.89 6.67 18.79
CA GLU A 254 15.61 7.37 18.83
C GLU A 254 14.83 6.77 20.01
N THR A 255 14.17 7.61 20.82
CA THR A 255 13.12 7.14 21.75
C THR A 255 11.84 7.00 20.92
N VAL A 256 11.08 5.92 21.14
CA VAL A 256 9.83 5.67 20.41
C VAL A 256 8.69 5.61 21.42
N GLU A 257 7.67 6.44 21.24
CA GLU A 257 6.57 6.64 22.18
C GLU A 257 5.22 6.33 21.49
N PRO A 258 4.70 5.09 21.60
CA PRO A 258 3.45 4.69 20.95
C PRO A 258 2.20 5.30 21.65
N GLU A 259 1.19 5.60 20.85
CA GLU A 259 -0.11 6.13 21.29
C GLU A 259 -1.12 4.98 21.50
N VAL A 260 -1.03 4.30 22.65
CA VAL A 260 -1.86 3.13 23.04
C VAL A 260 -2.66 3.35 24.32
#